data_AF-A0A382H2U6-F1
#
_entry.id   AF-A0A382H2U6-F1
#
_cell.length_a   1.000
_cell.length_b   1.000
_cell.length_c   1.000
_cell.angle_alpha   90.00
_cell.angle_beta   90.00
_cell.angle_gamma   90.00
#
_symmetry.space_group_name_H-M   'P 1'
#
loop_
_entity.id
_entity.type
_entity.pdbx_description
1 polymer ?
#
loop_
_entity_poly.entity_id
_entity_poly.type
_entity_poly.pdbx_seq_one_letter_code
_entity_poly.pdbx_strand_id
1 'polypeptide(L)' 'VKNFRKMLSNYANRAPLRRVVTTLEVGNVAAFLCSDLASGITGEITYVDGGFNTAAMSIEEYLD' A
#
# COMPACT_ATOMS: atom_id res chain seq x y z
N VAL A 1 -6.23 -5.51 19.52
CA VAL A 1 -7.23 -4.69 18.78
C VAL A 1 -8.37 -5.59 18.31
N LYS A 2 -9.61 -5.37 18.79
CA LYS A 2 -10.79 -6.12 18.29
C LYS A 2 -10.97 -5.81 16.80
N ASN A 3 -11.33 -6.80 15.98
CA ASN A 3 -11.55 -6.69 14.52
C ASN A 3 -10.33 -6.43 13.62
N PHE A 4 -9.09 -6.48 14.13
CA PHE A 4 -7.89 -6.22 13.32
C PHE A 4 -7.75 -7.16 12.10
N ARG A 5 -8.03 -8.46 12.28
CA ARG A 5 -7.99 -9.42 11.16
C ARG A 5 -9.00 -9.09 10.07
N LYS A 6 -10.22 -8.70 10.46
CA LYS A 6 -11.28 -8.30 9.51
C LYS A 6 -10.85 -7.08 8.69
N MET A 7 -10.23 -6.09 9.33
CA MET A 7 -9.67 -4.93 8.64
C MET A 7 -8.61 -5.33 7.63
N LEU A 8 -7.66 -6.21 7.99
CA LEU A 8 -6.64 -6.70 7.06
C LEU A 8 -7.24 -7.48 5.88
N SER A 9 -8.28 -8.30 6.11
CA SER A 9 -8.99 -8.99 5.04
C SER A 9 -9.69 -8.02 4.09
N ASN A 10 -10.38 -7.00 4.62
CA ASN A 10 -11.02 -5.97 3.79
C ASN A 10 -9.99 -5.18 2.97
N TYR A 11 -8.86 -4.84 3.58
CA TYR A 11 -7.75 -4.19 2.91
C TYR A 11 -7.20 -5.04 1.75
N ALA A 12 -6.89 -6.30 2.02
CA ALA A 12 -6.42 -7.25 1.01
C ALA A 12 -7.44 -7.40 -0.12
N ASN A 13 -8.74 -7.44 0.18
CA ASN A 13 -9.77 -7.56 -0.86
C ASN A 13 -9.82 -6.35 -1.79
N ARG A 14 -9.53 -5.14 -1.31
CA ARG A 14 -9.59 -3.90 -2.09
C ARG A 14 -8.28 -3.56 -2.80
N ALA A 15 -7.14 -3.90 -2.21
CA ALA A 15 -5.84 -3.64 -2.81
C ALA A 15 -5.67 -4.42 -4.13
N PRO A 16 -5.16 -3.81 -5.21
CA PRO A 16 -4.84 -4.47 -6.47
C PRO A 16 -4.00 -5.75 -6.31
N LEU A 17 -3.03 -5.76 -5.39
CA LEU A 17 -2.21 -6.96 -5.12
C LEU A 17 -2.95 -8.09 -4.38
N ARG A 18 -4.20 -7.88 -3.97
CA ARG A 18 -5.05 -8.85 -3.26
C ARG A 18 -4.46 -9.43 -1.98
N ARG A 19 -3.55 -8.69 -1.34
CA ARG A 19 -2.89 -9.04 -0.08
C ARG A 19 -2.42 -7.79 0.65
N VAL A 20 -2.14 -7.94 1.94
CA VAL A 20 -1.44 -6.93 2.72
C VAL A 20 0.05 -7.00 2.37
N VAL A 21 0.71 -5.85 2.28
CA VAL A 21 2.16 -5.78 2.14
C VAL A 21 2.87 -6.28 3.41
N THR A 22 4.09 -6.75 3.23
CA THR A 22 4.97 -7.17 4.32
C THR A 22 5.83 -6.01 4.80
N THR A 23 6.32 -6.10 6.04
CA THR A 23 7.30 -5.14 6.57
C THR A 23 8.59 -5.13 5.76
N LEU A 24 8.96 -6.26 5.16
CA LEU A 24 10.15 -6.37 4.31
C LEU A 24 9.98 -5.57 3.02
N GLU A 25 8.79 -5.57 2.39
CA GLU A 25 8.53 -4.77 1.19
C GLU A 25 8.64 -3.27 1.49
N VAL A 26 8.13 -2.82 2.63
CA VAL A 26 8.30 -1.43 3.09
C VAL A 26 9.78 -1.11 3.36
N GLY A 27 10.48 -2.02 4.03
CA GLY A 27 11.91 -1.86 4.33
C GLY A 27 12.77 -1.80 3.06
N ASN A 28 12.47 -2.60 2.04
CA ASN A 28 13.20 -2.60 0.77
C ASN A 28 13.04 -1.28 0.03
N VAL A 29 11.83 -0.70 0.00
CA VAL A 29 11.61 0.61 -0.62
C VAL A 29 12.32 1.71 0.17
N ALA A 30 12.28 1.67 1.51
CA ALA A 30 13.04 2.60 2.33
C ALA A 30 14.56 2.48 2.08
N ALA A 31 15.09 1.26 1.99
CA ALA A 31 16.50 1.02 1.68
C ALA A 31 16.88 1.54 0.29
N PHE A 32 16.02 1.37 -0.71
CA PHE A 32 16.21 1.94 -2.04
C PHE A 32 16.25 3.48 -1.98
N LEU A 33 15.28 4.12 -1.32
CA LEU A 33 15.21 5.58 -1.18
C LEU A 33 16.41 6.18 -0.43
N CYS A 34 17.01 5.44 0.50
CA CYS A 34 18.22 5.84 1.22
C CYS A 34 19.52 5.56 0.45
N SER A 35 19.46 4.92 -0.72
CA SER A 35 20.63 4.55 -1.52
C SER A 35 20.90 5.55 -2.65
N ASP A 36 22.10 5.50 -3.22
CA ASP A 36 22.48 6.33 -4.38
C ASP A 36 21.61 6.09 -5.62
N LEU A 37 20.91 4.93 -5.68
CA LEU A 37 19.99 4.59 -6.77
C LEU A 37 18.77 5.51 -6.83
N ALA A 38 18.44 6.16 -5.72
CA ALA A 38 17.34 7.12 -5.63
C ALA A 38 17.82 8.59 -5.68
N SER A 39 19.05 8.85 -6.12
CA SER A 39 19.65 10.21 -6.15
C SER A 39 18.86 11.28 -6.90
N GLY A 40 17.98 10.88 -7.82
CA GLY A 40 17.08 11.79 -8.54
C GLY A 40 15.68 11.97 -7.92
N ILE A 41 15.37 11.32 -6.80
CA ILE A 41 14.04 11.31 -6.19
C ILE A 41 14.06 12.16 -4.91
N THR A 42 13.25 13.22 -4.87
CA THR A 42 13.12 14.08 -3.69
C THR A 42 11.72 14.71 -3.63
N GLY A 43 11.21 14.99 -2.43
CA GLY A 43 9.91 15.63 -2.24
C GLY A 43 8.68 14.76 -2.53
N GLU A 44 8.88 13.46 -2.78
CA GLU A 44 7.82 12.54 -3.18
C GLU A 44 7.22 11.73 -2.02
N ILE A 45 5.97 11.31 -2.19
CA ILE A 45 5.29 10.36 -1.29
C ILE A 45 5.18 9.01 -2.01
N THR A 46 6.03 8.06 -1.61
CA THR A 46 6.02 6.70 -2.18
C THR A 46 5.10 5.78 -1.39
N TYR A 47 4.00 5.34 -2.01
CA TYR A 47 3.07 4.38 -1.40
C TYR A 47 3.60 2.94 -1.53
N VAL A 48 3.63 2.21 -0.41
CA VAL A 48 3.97 0.78 -0.35
C VAL A 48 2.82 0.06 0.34
N ASP A 49 1.75 -0.16 -0.41
CA ASP A 49 0.44 -0.48 0.16
C ASP A 49 -0.36 -1.46 -0.73
N GLY A 50 0.33 -2.08 -1.70
CA GLY A 50 -0.30 -3.00 -2.65
C GLY A 50 -1.30 -2.34 -3.61
N GLY A 51 -1.23 -1.01 -3.75
CA GLY A 51 -2.06 -0.19 -4.64
C GLY A 51 -3.38 0.25 -4.01
N PHE A 52 -3.56 0.02 -2.70
CA PHE A 52 -4.81 0.34 -2.02
C PHE A 52 -5.18 1.82 -2.17
N ASN A 53 -4.22 2.74 -2.07
CA ASN A 53 -4.44 4.17 -2.22
C ASN A 53 -5.15 4.57 -3.53
N THR A 54 -4.94 3.84 -4.63
CA THR A 54 -5.52 4.12 -5.94
C THR A 54 -6.89 3.47 -6.17
N ALA A 55 -7.15 2.35 -5.48
CA ALA A 55 -8.34 1.52 -5.72
C ALA A 55 -9.22 1.36 -4.46
N ALA A 56 -8.98 2.16 -3.42
CA ALA A 56 -9.69 2.05 -2.14
C ALA A 56 -11.19 2.28 -2.25
N MET A 57 -11.64 3.11 -3.20
CA MET A 57 -13.05 3.25 -3.58
C MET A 57 -13.37 2.24 -4.67
N SER A 58 -14.35 1.37 -4.42
CA SER A 58 -14.88 0.52 -5.48
C SER A 58 -15.95 1.26 -6.27
N ILE A 59 -16.08 0.98 -7.57
CA ILE A 59 -17.13 1.56 -8.42
C ILE A 59 -18.53 1.26 -7.86
N GLU A 60 -18.71 0.12 -7.18
CA GLU A 60 -19.99 -0.22 -6.54
C GLU A 60 -20.38 0.80 -5.46
N GLU A 61 -19.42 1.38 -4.73
CA GLU A 61 -19.66 2.38 -3.67
C GLU A 61 -20.08 3.75 -4.23
N TYR A 62 -19.99 3.97 -5.55
CA TYR A 62 -20.44 5.18 -6.25
C TYR A 62 -21.86 5.04 -6.84
N LEU A 63 -22.38 3.82 -6.90
CA LEU A 63 -23.68 3.48 -7.51
C LEU A 63 -24.78 3.22 -6.47
N ASP A 64 -24.43 3.17 -5.19
CA ASP A 64 -25.32 3.26 -4.03
C ASP A 64 -25.44 4.71 -3.53
#